data_AF-A0A4Q5QLQ5-F1
#
_entry.id   AF-A0A4Q5QLQ5-F1
#
_cell.length_a   1.000
_cell.length_b   1.000
_cell.length_c   1.000
_cell.angle_alpha   90.00
_cell.angle_beta   90.00
_cell.angle_gamma   90.00
#
_symmetry.space_group_name_H-M   'P 1'
#
loop_
_entity.id
_entity.type
_entity.pdbx_description
1 polymer ?
#
loop_
_entity_poly.entity_id
_entity_poly.type
_entity_poly.pdbx_seq_one_letter_code
_entity_poly.pdbx_strand_id
1 'polypeptide(L)' 'GLNLVALKGRQIQIGDEVLLDITGECHPCSRMEEELGPGGYNAMRGHGGLTAHIARGGTIRVGDAVRVVDKTP' A
#
# COMPACT_ATOMS: atom_id res chain seq x y z
N GLY A 1 14.11 2.78 3.27
CA GLY A 1 12.88 2.28 2.61
C GLY A 1 12.15 1.32 3.54
N LEU A 2 10.87 1.05 3.27
CA LEU A 2 10.05 0.07 4.01
C LEU A 2 9.81 -1.17 3.16
N ASN A 3 9.85 -2.35 3.78
CA ASN A 3 9.45 -3.58 3.11
C ASN A 3 7.92 -3.66 3.09
N LEU A 4 7.32 -3.45 1.93
CA LEU A 4 5.87 -3.45 1.76
C LEU A 4 5.24 -4.81 2.06
N VAL A 5 5.88 -5.91 1.66
CA VAL A 5 5.37 -7.27 1.88
C VAL A 5 5.22 -7.55 3.38
N ALA A 6 6.14 -7.05 4.21
CA ALA A 6 6.11 -7.21 5.66
C ALA A 6 4.97 -6.43 6.36
N LEU A 7 4.30 -5.50 5.65
CA LEU A 7 3.20 -4.70 6.20
C LEU A 7 1.83 -5.36 5.99
N LYS A 8 1.74 -6.46 5.24
CA LYS A 8 0.46 -7.14 4.97
C LYS A 8 -0.27 -7.51 6.27
N GLY A 9 -1.52 -7.06 6.42
CA GLY A 9 -2.34 -7.30 7.61
C GLY A 9 -1.96 -6.44 8.82
N ARG A 10 -1.00 -5.52 8.70
CA ARG A 10 -0.59 -4.60 9.77
C ARG A 10 -1.33 -3.28 9.65
N GLN A 11 -1.40 -2.53 10.75
CA GLN A 11 -1.82 -1.14 10.74
C GLN A 11 -0.59 -0.25 10.70
N ILE A 12 -0.65 0.80 9.88
CA ILE A 12 0.39 1.82 9.79
C ILE A 12 -0.17 3.20 10.07
N GLN A 13 0.66 4.05 10.65
CA GLN A 13 0.42 5.46 10.81
C GLN A 13 1.31 6.25 9.84
N ILE A 14 0.72 7.23 9.16
CA ILE A 14 1.43 8.18 8.31
C ILE A 14 1.24 9.58 8.90
N GLY A 15 2.35 10.23 9.23
CA GLY A 15 2.33 11.49 9.98
C GLY A 15 1.66 11.32 11.34
N ASP A 16 0.96 12.35 11.80
CA ASP A 16 0.28 12.33 13.09
C ASP A 16 -1.22 12.02 12.95
N GLU A 17 -1.79 12.16 11.76
CA GLU A 17 -3.24 12.16 11.53
C GLU A 17 -3.77 10.88 10.89
N VAL A 18 -3.02 10.18 10.03
CA VAL A 18 -3.58 9.12 9.19
C VAL A 18 -3.26 7.73 9.72
N LEU A 19 -4.29 6.87 9.82
CA LEU A 19 -4.16 5.45 10.14
C LEU A 19 -4.74 4.60 9.01
N LEU A 20 -3.94 3.65 8.53
CA LEU A 20 -4.30 2.74 7.45
C LEU A 20 -4.15 1.29 7.90
N ASP A 21 -5.19 0.49 7.67
CA ASP A 21 -5.12 -0.96 7.79
C ASP A 21 -4.71 -1.56 6.45
N ILE A 22 -3.53 -2.15 6.38
CA ILE A 22 -3.04 -2.76 5.15
C ILE A 22 -3.80 -4.06 4.89
N THR A 23 -4.54 -4.10 3.78
CA THR A 23 -5.41 -5.22 3.43
C THR A 23 -4.70 -6.30 2.62
N GLY A 24 -3.73 -5.93 1.78
CA GLY A 24 -3.04 -6.90 0.93
C GLY A 24 -2.17 -6.28 -0.15
N GLU A 25 -1.68 -7.14 -1.03
CA GLU A 25 -0.94 -6.74 -2.22
C GLU A 25 -1.87 -6.10 -3.25
N CYS A 26 -1.35 -5.12 -4.00
CA CYS A 26 -2.03 -4.59 -5.17
C CYS A 26 -1.63 -5.43 -6.39
N HIS A 27 -2.48 -6.39 -6.75
CA HIS A 27 -2.25 -7.23 -7.93
C HIS A 27 -2.44 -6.42 -9.22
N PRO A 28 -1.63 -6.69 -10.27
CA PRO A 28 -1.83 -6.05 -11.57
C PRO A 28 -3.21 -6.41 -12.14
N CYS A 29 -3.77 -5.50 -12.91
CA CYS A 29 -5.04 -5.68 -13.64
C CYS A 29 -4.82 -5.61 -15.15
N SER A 30 -5.88 -5.84 -15.95
CA SER A 30 -5.81 -5.80 -17.43
C SER A 30 -5.23 -4.50 -17.96
N ARG A 31 -5.40 -3.39 -17.22
CA ARG A 31 -4.82 -2.10 -17.57
C ARG A 31 -3.30 -2.12 -17.69
N MET A 32 -2.59 -2.99 -16.97
CA MET A 32 -1.14 -3.13 -17.12
C MET A 32 -0.76 -3.75 -18.46
N GLU A 33 -1.59 -4.63 -19.01
CA GLU A 33 -1.40 -5.18 -20.35
C GLU A 33 -1.68 -4.12 -21.42
N GLU A 34 -2.72 -3.32 -21.24
CA GLU A 34 -3.12 -2.26 -22.19
C GLU A 34 -2.07 -1.14 -22.28
N GLU A 35 -1.53 -0.68 -21.15
CA GLU A 35 -0.62 0.47 -21.09
C GLU A 35 0.85 0.08 -21.39
N LEU A 36 1.27 -1.15 -21.03
CA LEU A 36 2.65 -1.61 -21.20
C LEU A 36 2.83 -2.51 -22.45
N GLY A 37 1.73 -2.98 -23.03
CA GLY A 37 1.73 -3.93 -24.13
C GLY A 37 1.81 -5.40 -23.69
N PRO A 38 1.96 -6.32 -24.67
CA PRO A 38 1.95 -7.75 -24.44
C PRO A 38 2.94 -8.21 -23.35
N GLY A 39 2.44 -8.89 -22.32
CA GLY A 39 3.22 -9.35 -21.16
C GLY A 39 3.30 -8.37 -20.00
N GLY A 40 2.74 -7.16 -20.14
CA GLY A 40 2.71 -6.12 -19.10
C GLY A 40 2.09 -6.58 -17.79
N TYR A 41 1.00 -7.36 -17.86
CA TYR A 41 0.38 -7.94 -16.66
C TYR A 41 1.38 -8.81 -15.86
N ASN A 42 2.11 -9.68 -16.57
CA ASN A 42 3.04 -10.61 -15.96
C ASN A 42 4.29 -9.92 -15.42
N ALA A 43 4.79 -8.92 -16.15
CA ALA A 43 5.92 -8.12 -15.72
C ALA A 43 5.65 -7.38 -14.40
N MET A 44 4.39 -6.99 -14.13
CA MET A 44 4.01 -6.27 -12.93
C MET A 44 3.68 -7.16 -11.71
N ARG A 45 3.67 -8.50 -11.85
CA ARG A 45 3.40 -9.39 -10.71
C ARG A 45 4.48 -9.22 -9.63
N GLY A 46 4.05 -8.86 -8.42
CA GLY A 46 4.95 -8.59 -7.29
C GLY A 46 5.62 -7.21 -7.31
N HIS A 47 5.39 -6.41 -8.35
CA HIS A 47 5.93 -5.04 -8.50
C HIS A 47 4.89 -3.94 -8.26
N GLY A 48 3.71 -4.32 -7.77
CA GLY A 48 2.68 -3.38 -7.32
C GLY A 48 3.00 -2.77 -5.96
N GLY A 49 1.98 -2.14 -5.36
CA GLY A 49 2.02 -1.65 -4.00
C GLY A 49 1.19 -2.51 -3.04
N LEU A 50 0.63 -1.84 -2.04
CA LEU A 50 -0.33 -2.41 -1.09
C LEU A 50 -1.67 -1.72 -1.25
N THR A 51 -2.73 -2.45 -0.94
CA THR A 51 -4.06 -1.89 -0.70
C THR A 51 -4.28 -1.67 0.79
N ALA A 52 -5.12 -0.71 1.14
CA ALA A 52 -5.43 -0.39 2.52
C ALA A 52 -6.86 0.10 2.72
N HIS A 53 -7.39 -0.15 3.91
CA HIS A 53 -8.60 0.46 4.43
C HIS A 53 -8.23 1.68 5.29
N ILE A 54 -8.98 2.77 5.16
CA ILE A 54 -8.75 3.99 5.94
C ILE A 54 -9.40 3.83 7.31
N ALA A 55 -8.60 3.52 8.33
CA ALA A 55 -9.07 3.46 9.71
C ALA A 55 -9.32 4.87 10.29
N ARG A 56 -8.45 5.83 9.93
CA ARG A 56 -8.61 7.25 10.27
C ARG A 56 -8.07 8.14 9.16
N GLY A 57 -8.94 9.01 8.64
CA GLY A 57 -8.57 10.02 7.64
C GLY A 57 -7.81 11.21 8.25
N GLY A 58 -7.15 11.97 7.40
CA GLY A 58 -6.34 13.12 7.79
C GLY A 58 -5.48 13.62 6.63
N THR A 59 -4.53 14.50 6.92
CA THR A 59 -3.62 15.07 5.92
C THR A 59 -2.29 14.33 5.89
N ILE A 60 -1.80 14.01 4.69
CA ILE A 60 -0.44 13.49 4.45
C ILE A 60 0.39 14.56 3.77
N ARG A 61 1.64 14.72 4.19
CA ARG A 61 2.62 15.65 3.60
C ARG A 61 3.90 14.90 3.24
N VAL A 62 4.62 15.43 2.25
CA VAL A 62 5.95 14.92 1.89
C VAL A 62 6.88 15.06 3.09
N GLY A 63 7.53 13.97 3.47
CA GLY A 63 8.39 13.89 4.65
C GLY A 63 7.73 13.29 5.89
N ASP A 64 6.42 13.04 5.86
CA ASP A 64 5.74 12.36 6.96
C ASP A 64 6.33 10.96 7.21
N ALA A 65 6.61 10.68 8.48
CA ALA A 65 7.11 9.37 8.89
C ALA A 65 6.02 8.31 8.77
N VAL A 66 6.41 7.11 8.32
CA VAL A 66 5.55 5.93 8.30
C VAL A 66 5.98 5.00 9.42
N ARG A 67 5.05 4.65 10.31
CA ARG A 67 5.32 3.80 11.48
C ARG A 67 4.34 2.63 11.50
N VAL A 68 4.82 1.44 11.83
CA VAL A 68 3.95 0.31 12.15
C VAL A 68 3.45 0.52 13.57
N VAL A 69 2.13 0.42 13.76
CA VAL A 69 1.49 0.56 15.07
C VAL A 69 0.75 -0.72 15.42
N ASP A 70 0.50 -0.92 16.70
CA ASP A 70 -0.36 -2.01 17.14
C ASP A 70 -1.79 -1.72 16.72
N LYS A 71 -2.42 -2.72 16.11
CA LYS A 71 -3.81 -2.58 15.67
C LYS A 71 -4.68 -2.47 16.92
N THR A 72 -5.35 -1.34 17.09
CA THR A 72 -6.34 -1.20 18.15
C THR A 72 -7.49 -2.18 17.85
N PRO A 73 -7.95 -2.97 18.85
CA PRO A 73 -9.00 -3.97 18.64
C PRO A 73 -10.33 -3.37 18.19
#